data_AF-A0A961WJZ4-F1
#
_entry.id   AF-A0A961WJZ4-F1
#
_cell.length_a   1.000
_cell.length_b   1.000
_cell.length_c   1.000
_cell.angle_alpha   90.00
_cell.angle_beta   90.00
_cell.angle_gamma   90.00
#
_symmetry.space_group_name_H-M   'P 1'
#
loop_
_entity.id
_entity.type
_entity.pdbx_description
1 polymer ?
#
loop_
_entity_poly.entity_id
_entity_poly.type
_entity_poly.pdbx_seq_one_letter_code
_entity_poly.pdbx_strand_id
1 'polypeptide(L)'
;MSGASDVAFEITPTVLLKAYACGIFPMAESEDDPQLHWIEPHQRGILPLDAFHLPKRLARTIRTADFEVLIDNDFDAVIEGCAEPAPGRKKTWINPEIRKLYGELFKAGQCHTVEVWREGRLIGGLY
;
A
#
# COMPACT_ATOMS: atom_id res chain seq x y z
N MET A 1 16.99 -17.56 -34.15
CA MET A 1 15.66 -18.09 -33.79
C MET A 1 15.80 -18.97 -32.56
N SER A 2 15.23 -18.52 -31.45
CA SER A 2 14.51 -19.25 -30.40
C SER A 2 14.50 -18.31 -29.22
N GLY A 3 13.47 -17.45 -29.19
CA GLY A 3 13.17 -16.64 -28.03
C GLY A 3 12.98 -17.59 -26.87
N ALA A 4 13.65 -17.30 -25.76
CA ALA A 4 13.30 -17.89 -24.48
C ALA A 4 11.78 -17.72 -24.35
N SER A 5 11.09 -18.85 -24.24
CA SER A 5 9.67 -18.89 -23.91
C SER A 5 9.43 -17.93 -22.74
N ASP A 6 8.56 -16.95 -22.93
CA ASP A 6 8.01 -16.13 -21.86
C ASP A 6 7.31 -17.07 -20.87
N VAL A 7 8.08 -17.61 -19.93
CA VAL A 7 7.52 -18.14 -18.70
C VAL A 7 7.02 -16.90 -17.98
N ALA A 8 5.74 -16.60 -18.13
CA ALA A 8 5.07 -15.64 -17.29
C ALA A 8 5.15 -16.19 -15.86
N PHE A 9 6.15 -15.73 -15.12
CA PHE A 9 6.29 -16.07 -13.71
C PHE A 9 5.13 -15.42 -12.98
N GLU A 10 4.20 -16.24 -12.49
CA GLU A 10 3.12 -15.79 -11.64
C GLU A 10 3.70 -15.15 -10.38
N ILE A 11 3.30 -13.91 -10.12
CA ILE A 11 3.64 -13.23 -8.87
C ILE A 11 2.66 -13.74 -7.83
N THR A 12 3.17 -14.51 -6.87
CA THR A 12 2.39 -14.97 -5.71
C THR A 12 2.71 -14.13 -4.48
N PRO A 13 1.87 -14.14 -3.42
CA PRO A 13 2.17 -13.43 -2.17
C PRO A 13 3.54 -13.80 -1.58
N THR A 14 3.95 -15.07 -1.70
CA THR A 14 5.27 -15.52 -1.23
C THR A 14 6.42 -14.94 -2.06
N VAL A 15 6.25 -14.84 -3.39
CA VAL A 15 7.24 -14.17 -4.27
C VAL A 15 7.32 -12.68 -3.92
N LEU A 16 6.18 -12.04 -3.67
CA LEU A 16 6.10 -10.65 -3.26
C LEU A 16 6.87 -10.39 -1.95
N LEU A 17 6.68 -11.21 -0.92
CA LEU A 17 7.44 -11.08 0.33
C LEU A 17 8.95 -11.24 0.13
N LYS A 18 9.37 -12.18 -0.72
CA LYS A 18 10.79 -12.35 -1.05
C LYS A 18 11.35 -11.12 -1.76
N ALA A 19 10.60 -10.53 -2.68
CA ALA A 19 11.00 -9.28 -3.33
C ALA A 19 11.17 -8.15 -2.31
N TYR A 20 10.21 -8.01 -1.37
CA TYR A 20 10.30 -7.03 -0.28
C TYR A 20 11.56 -7.22 0.58
N ALA A 21 11.92 -8.46 0.91
CA ALA A 21 13.14 -8.77 1.66
C ALA A 21 14.43 -8.38 0.92
N CYS A 22 14.38 -8.31 -0.41
CA CYS A 22 15.46 -7.82 -1.26
C CYS A 22 15.38 -6.32 -1.57
N GLY A 23 14.42 -5.59 -0.99
CA GLY A 23 14.23 -4.16 -1.26
C GLY A 23 13.49 -3.85 -2.57
N ILE A 24 12.86 -4.83 -3.20
CA ILE A 24 12.12 -4.70 -4.46
C ILE A 24 10.61 -4.70 -4.16
N PHE A 25 9.83 -3.88 -4.87
CA PHE A 25 8.37 -3.83 -4.70
C PHE A 25 7.65 -3.71 -6.06
N PRO A 26 6.40 -4.22 -6.17
CA PRO A 26 5.65 -4.19 -7.42
C PRO A 26 4.88 -2.86 -7.57
N MET A 27 4.75 -2.39 -8.80
CA MET A 27 3.83 -1.33 -9.19
C MET A 27 3.27 -1.62 -10.59
N ALA A 28 2.01 -1.28 -10.85
CA ALA A 28 1.49 -1.19 -12.22
C ALA A 28 1.77 0.21 -12.80
N GLU A 29 1.75 0.37 -14.13
CA GLU A 29 1.85 1.72 -14.73
C GLU A 29 0.59 2.55 -14.42
N SER A 30 -0.57 1.90 -14.34
CA SER A 30 -1.85 2.50 -13.94
C SER A 30 -2.82 1.47 -13.36
N GLU A 31 -3.95 1.92 -12.82
CA GLU A 31 -5.00 1.06 -12.27
C GLU A 31 -5.60 0.06 -13.27
N ASP A 32 -5.61 0.43 -14.55
CA ASP A 32 -6.13 -0.40 -15.65
C ASP A 32 -5.05 -1.26 -16.32
N ASP A 33 -3.78 -1.06 -15.96
CA ASP A 33 -2.67 -1.83 -16.52
C ASP A 33 -2.67 -3.24 -15.92
N PRO A 34 -2.83 -4.30 -16.72
CA PRO A 34 -2.82 -5.68 -16.22
C PRO A 34 -1.42 -6.16 -15.81
N GLN A 35 -0.36 -5.42 -16.11
CA GLN A 35 1.02 -5.83 -15.82
C GLN A 35 1.53 -5.24 -14.50
N LEU A 36 2.41 -6.00 -13.85
CA LEU A 36 3.18 -5.53 -12.70
C LEU A 36 4.65 -5.38 -13.08
N HIS A 37 5.24 -4.28 -12.64
CA HIS A 37 6.64 -3.97 -12.80
C HIS A 37 7.35 -4.03 -11.45
N TRP A 38 8.50 -4.70 -11.41
CA TRP A 38 9.35 -4.72 -10.23
C TRP A 38 10.20 -3.46 -10.18
N ILE A 39 10.10 -2.73 -9.08
CA ILE A 39 10.79 -1.46 -8.86
C ILE A 39 11.90 -1.65 -7.83
N GLU A 40 13.13 -1.33 -8.25
CA GLU A 40 14.32 -1.27 -7.41
C GLU A 40 14.96 0.12 -7.56
N PRO A 41 14.60 1.08 -6.69
CA PRO A 41 15.07 2.45 -6.85
C PRO A 41 16.52 2.58 -6.38
N HIS A 42 17.37 3.21 -7.19
CA HIS A 42 18.75 3.53 -6.81
C HIS A 42 18.83 4.44 -5.56
N GLN A 43 17.84 5.31 -5.36
CA GLN A 43 17.66 6.09 -4.14
C GLN A 43 16.32 5.75 -3.50
N ARG A 44 16.36 5.25 -2.26
CA ARG A 44 15.16 4.82 -1.53
C ARG A 44 14.69 5.91 -0.58
N GLY A 45 13.42 6.33 -0.73
CA GLY A 45 12.74 7.13 0.28
C GLY A 45 12.52 6.32 1.54
N ILE A 46 12.94 6.83 2.70
CA ILE A 46 12.72 6.23 4.02
C ILE A 46 12.19 7.28 4.99
N LEU A 47 11.48 6.84 6.02
CA LEU A 47 11.02 7.67 7.13
C LEU A 47 11.61 7.13 8.44
N PRO A 48 12.76 7.65 8.91
CA PRO A 48 13.33 7.24 10.19
C PRO A 48 12.37 7.61 11.33
N LEU A 49 12.02 6.62 12.16
CA LEU A 49 11.03 6.80 13.23
C LEU A 49 11.58 7.62 14.41
N ASP A 50 12.88 7.54 14.65
CA ASP A 50 13.63 8.31 15.65
C ASP A 50 13.78 9.80 15.30
N ALA A 51 13.70 10.13 14.01
CA ALA A 51 13.75 11.49 13.49
C ALA A 51 12.39 12.01 12.99
N PHE A 52 11.29 11.29 13.24
CA PHE A 52 9.97 11.71 12.79
C PHE A 52 9.57 13.06 13.39
N HIS A 53 9.32 14.05 12.53
CA HIS A 53 8.89 15.37 12.94
C HIS A 53 7.36 15.48 12.95
N LEU A 54 6.76 15.47 14.14
CA LEU A 54 5.36 15.82 14.34
C LEU A 54 5.23 17.28 14.78
N PRO A 55 4.70 18.20 13.95
CA PRO A 55 4.51 19.58 14.34
C PRO A 55 3.62 19.70 15.58
N LYS A 56 4.02 20.53 16.55
CA LYS A 56 3.30 20.70 17.84
C LYS A 56 1.80 21.01 17.67
N ARG A 57 1.45 21.81 16.65
CA ARG A 57 0.05 22.14 16.33
C ARG A 57 -0.73 20.90 15.89
N LEU A 58 -0.16 20.08 15.00
CA LEU A 58 -0.78 18.84 14.53
C LEU A 58 -0.94 17.85 15.69
N ALA A 59 0.10 17.70 16.53
CA ALA A 59 0.03 16.85 17.71
C ALA A 59 -1.12 17.26 18.66
N ARG A 60 -1.33 18.57 18.84
CA ARG A 60 -2.46 19.08 19.62
C ARG A 60 -3.79 18.77 18.95
N THR A 61 -3.91 19.02 17.64
CA THR A 61 -5.14 18.71 16.88
C THR A 61 -5.53 17.25 17.01
N ILE A 62 -4.58 16.31 16.81
CA ILE A 62 -4.83 14.87 16.90
C ILE A 62 -5.29 14.47 18.30
N ARG A 63 -4.64 14.97 19.36
CA ARG A 63 -5.02 14.64 20.75
C ARG A 63 -6.42 15.09 21.17
N THR A 64 -6.97 16.09 20.49
CA THR A 64 -8.31 16.64 20.79
C THR A 64 -9.35 16.21 19.76
N ALA A 65 -8.93 15.55 18.69
CA ALA A 65 -9.83 15.08 17.66
C ALA A 65 -10.57 13.84 18.16
N ASP A 66 -11.83 13.73 17.76
CA ASP A 66 -12.66 12.56 17.99
C ASP A 66 -12.36 11.53 16.90
N PHE A 67 -11.17 10.94 16.97
CA PHE A 67 -10.71 9.90 16.06
C PHE A 67 -10.55 8.59 16.82
N GLU A 68 -11.03 7.51 16.22
CA GLU A 68 -10.75 6.14 16.62
C GLU A 68 -9.70 5.56 15.67
N VAL A 69 -8.64 4.98 16.21
CA VAL A 69 -7.58 4.34 15.42
C VAL A 69 -7.68 2.84 15.61
N LEU A 70 -7.88 2.12 14.51
CA LEU A 70 -7.91 0.66 14.47
C LEU A 70 -6.71 0.15 13.67
N ILE A 71 -6.39 -1.12 13.85
CA ILE A 71 -5.32 -1.82 13.15
C ILE A 71 -5.91 -3.15 12.67
N ASP A 72 -5.62 -3.51 11.42
CA ASP A 72 -6.04 -4.77 10.79
C ASP A 72 -7.57 -5.01 10.86
N ASN A 73 -8.36 -3.93 10.79
CA ASN A 73 -9.81 -4.02 10.93
C ASN A 73 -10.56 -4.08 9.58
N ASP A 74 -10.16 -3.29 8.59
CA ASP A 74 -10.88 -3.21 7.31
C ASP A 74 -9.93 -2.97 6.12
N PHE A 75 -9.21 -4.03 5.73
CA PHE A 75 -8.26 -3.98 4.60
C PHE A 75 -8.91 -3.53 3.30
N ASP A 76 -10.10 -4.07 2.99
CA ASP A 76 -10.78 -3.81 1.71
C ASP A 76 -11.16 -2.32 1.60
N ALA A 77 -11.66 -1.70 2.67
CA ALA A 77 -11.96 -0.27 2.66
C ALA A 77 -10.70 0.60 2.53
N VAL A 78 -9.59 0.21 3.18
CA VAL A 78 -8.32 0.94 3.10
C VAL A 78 -7.73 0.87 1.71
N ILE A 79 -7.59 -0.33 1.12
CA ILE A 79 -6.97 -0.48 -0.21
C ILE A 79 -7.80 0.20 -1.30
N GLU A 80 -9.15 0.19 -1.18
CA GLU A 80 -10.03 0.92 -2.08
C GLU A 80 -9.81 2.42 -1.96
N GLY A 81 -9.85 2.98 -0.74
CA GLY A 81 -9.59 4.40 -0.52
C GLY A 81 -8.19 4.84 -0.99
N CYS A 82 -7.19 3.97 -0.84
CA CYS A 82 -5.84 4.22 -1.37
C CYS A 82 -5.79 4.21 -2.90
N ALA A 83 -6.68 3.46 -3.56
CA ALA A 83 -6.76 3.39 -5.02
C ALA A 83 -7.56 4.55 -5.64
N GLU A 84 -8.46 5.18 -4.90
CA GLU A 84 -9.31 6.27 -5.42
C GLU A 84 -8.50 7.48 -5.94
N PRO A 85 -8.96 8.14 -7.03
CA PRO A 85 -8.41 9.42 -7.46
C PRO A 85 -8.48 10.49 -6.35
N ALA A 86 -7.43 11.29 -6.21
CA ALA A 86 -7.35 12.38 -5.24
C ALA A 86 -6.97 13.70 -5.91
N PRO A 87 -7.19 14.87 -5.28
CA PRO A 87 -6.72 16.15 -5.81
C PRO A 87 -5.20 16.10 -6.11
N GLY A 88 -4.83 16.28 -7.39
CA GLY A 88 -3.44 16.16 -7.85
C GLY A 88 -2.98 14.75 -8.22
N ARG A 89 -3.79 13.71 -7.96
CA ARG A 89 -3.56 12.31 -8.32
C ARG A 89 -4.76 11.76 -9.08
N LYS A 90 -4.77 11.92 -10.41
CA LYS A 90 -5.87 11.44 -11.27
C LYS A 90 -5.81 9.93 -11.56
N LYS A 91 -4.65 9.30 -11.39
CA LYS A 91 -4.42 7.88 -11.62
C LYS A 91 -3.66 7.29 -10.44
N THR A 92 -3.98 6.06 -10.09
CA THR A 92 -3.21 5.24 -9.15
C THR A 92 -2.47 4.13 -9.90
N TRP A 93 -1.54 3.48 -9.23
CA TRP A 93 -0.83 2.27 -9.68
C TRP A 93 -1.43 0.99 -9.08
N ILE A 94 -2.48 1.11 -8.26
CA ILE A 94 -3.12 0.01 -7.54
C ILE A 94 -4.16 -0.64 -8.46
N ASN A 95 -3.71 -1.60 -9.26
CA ASN A 95 -4.55 -2.40 -10.15
C ASN A 95 -5.22 -3.59 -9.40
N PRO A 96 -6.11 -4.36 -10.05
CA PRO A 96 -6.76 -5.51 -9.42
C PRO A 96 -5.80 -6.59 -8.89
N GLU A 97 -4.66 -6.82 -9.55
CA GLU A 97 -3.69 -7.83 -9.11
C GLU A 97 -2.97 -7.41 -7.82
N ILE A 98 -2.61 -6.12 -7.68
CA ILE A 98 -2.07 -5.58 -6.42
C ILE A 98 -3.10 -5.74 -5.29
N ARG A 99 -4.37 -5.40 -5.53
CA ARG A 99 -5.42 -5.54 -4.51
C ARG A 99 -5.53 -6.99 -4.05
N LYS A 100 -5.53 -7.94 -4.98
CA LYS A 100 -5.56 -9.38 -4.70
C LYS A 100 -4.34 -9.82 -3.88
N LEU A 101 -3.12 -9.50 -4.34
CA LEU A 101 -1.88 -9.94 -3.70
C LEU A 101 -1.75 -9.42 -2.27
N TYR A 102 -2.05 -8.14 -2.04
CA TYR A 102 -1.98 -7.55 -0.71
C TYR A 102 -3.14 -8.03 0.18
N GLY A 103 -4.31 -8.31 -0.38
CA GLY A 103 -5.41 -8.93 0.36
C GLY A 103 -5.08 -10.36 0.80
N GLU A 104 -4.37 -11.12 -0.02
CA GLU A 104 -3.84 -12.44 0.38
C GLU A 104 -2.76 -12.32 1.45
N LEU A 105 -1.87 -11.32 1.37
CA LEU A 105 -0.89 -11.04 2.42
C LEU A 105 -1.53 -10.58 3.73
N PHE A 106 -2.59 -9.78 3.67
CA PHE A 106 -3.35 -9.35 4.84
C PHE A 106 -3.97 -10.56 5.56
N LYS A 107 -4.64 -11.44 4.81
CA LYS A 107 -5.18 -12.71 5.34
C LYS A 107 -4.10 -13.61 5.95
N ALA A 108 -2.87 -13.53 5.45
CA ALA A 108 -1.71 -14.25 5.97
C ALA A 108 -1.00 -13.55 7.14
N GLY A 109 -1.45 -12.35 7.56
CA GLY A 109 -0.83 -11.56 8.63
C GLY A 109 0.54 -10.98 8.25
N GLN A 110 0.72 -10.62 6.98
CA GLN A 110 1.98 -10.09 6.41
C GLN A 110 1.80 -8.73 5.73
N CYS A 111 0.56 -8.27 5.54
CA CYS A 111 0.19 -6.90 5.22
C CYS A 111 -0.66 -6.40 6.38
N HIS A 112 -0.48 -5.14 6.78
CA HIS A 112 -1.19 -4.59 7.93
C HIS A 112 -1.82 -3.26 7.56
N THR A 113 -2.97 -2.97 8.16
CA THR A 113 -3.64 -1.68 7.97
C THR A 113 -3.65 -0.87 9.24
N VAL A 114 -3.61 0.46 9.09
CA VAL A 114 -3.91 1.40 10.16
C VAL A 114 -5.04 2.29 9.67
N GLU A 115 -6.17 2.25 10.37
CA GLU A 115 -7.38 2.96 9.98
C GLU A 115 -7.69 4.10 10.93
N VAL A 116 -8.15 5.23 10.39
CA VAL A 116 -8.65 6.36 11.16
C VAL A 116 -10.14 6.50 10.92
N TRP A 117 -10.91 6.34 11.98
CA TRP A 117 -12.36 6.40 11.99
C TRP A 117 -12.86 7.64 12.71
N ARG A 118 -14.00 8.16 12.26
CA ARG A 118 -14.74 9.24 12.94
C ARG A 118 -16.22 9.03 12.75
N GLU A 119 -16.98 9.05 13.84
CA GLU A 119 -18.44 8.86 13.82
C GLU A 119 -18.86 7.58 13.04
N GLY A 120 -18.08 6.50 13.22
CA GLY A 120 -18.31 5.21 12.53
C GLY A 120 -17.96 5.19 11.04
N ARG A 121 -17.26 6.21 10.52
CA ARG A 121 -16.82 6.28 9.12
C ARG A 121 -15.31 6.24 9.01
N LEU A 122 -14.79 5.46 8.08
CA LEU A 122 -13.38 5.48 7.70
C LEU A 122 -13.09 6.82 7.00
N ILE A 123 -12.18 7.62 7.57
CA ILE A 123 -11.78 8.93 7.04
C ILE A 123 -10.35 8.97 6.52
N GLY A 124 -9.62 7.87 6.66
CA GLY A 124 -8.28 7.70 6.10
C GLY A 124 -7.59 6.46 6.67
N GLY A 125 -6.49 6.06 6.04
CA GLY A 125 -5.70 4.94 6.50
C GLY A 125 -4.47 4.72 5.62
N LEU A 126 -3.72 3.69 5.98
CA LEU A 126 -2.59 3.16 5.21
C LEU A 126 -2.55 1.64 5.35
N TYR A 127 -1.94 0.97 4.37
CA TYR A 127 -1.70 -0.47 4.33
C TYR A 127 -0.24 -0.79 4.00
#